data_AF-A0A6A0A5M5-F1
#
_entry.id   AF-A0A6A0A5M5-F1
#
_cell.length_a   1.000
_cell.length_b   1.000
_cell.length_c   1.000
_cell.angle_alpha   90.00
_cell.angle_beta   90.00
_cell.angle_gamma   90.00
#
_symmetry.space_group_name_H-M   'P 1'
#
loop_
_entity.id
_entity.type
_entity.pdbx_description
1 polymer ?
#
loop_
_entity_poly.entity_id
_entity_poly.type
_entity_poly.pdbx_seq_one_letter_code
_entity_poly.pdbx_strand_id
1 'polypeptide(L)'
;MDIAPHTIILSVPWDRIFKSQPESALQMHWSAEMAVRLLVERSAGPASAWAPWLAALPAHVATPLEWSAAEVAAVGDPGIQSEVLGMQACITACWEEVREDVESAGGGEADFRGAVQLLHSRCFFDPESGSHLAGCSQSRFNLVAGAAGLRAGQEITISYGAWPDTAFCLLFGFVPQVRQLRVGKADLG
;
A
#
# COMPACT_ATOMS: atom_id res chain seq x y z
N MET A 1 -25.07 -3.78 -14.99
CA MET A 1 -25.40 -2.37 -15.25
C MET A 1 -24.10 -1.64 -15.48
N ASP A 2 -24.05 -0.77 -16.48
CA ASP A 2 -22.86 0.04 -16.77
C ASP A 2 -22.76 1.20 -15.77
N ILE A 3 -21.53 1.66 -15.48
CA ILE A 3 -21.26 2.80 -14.60
C ILE A 3 -21.01 4.02 -15.49
N ALA A 4 -21.80 5.07 -15.29
CA ALA A 4 -21.66 6.32 -16.04
C ALA A 4 -20.34 7.04 -15.69
N PRO A 5 -19.79 7.86 -16.61
CA PRO A 5 -18.62 8.68 -16.34
C PRO A 5 -18.76 9.49 -15.05
N HIS A 6 -17.66 9.63 -14.31
CA HIS A 6 -17.58 10.43 -13.08
C HIS A 6 -18.52 10.00 -11.94
N THR A 7 -19.12 8.81 -12.03
CA THR A 7 -19.92 8.23 -10.95
C THR A 7 -19.00 7.74 -9.83
N ILE A 8 -19.39 8.01 -8.58
CA ILE A 8 -18.74 7.40 -7.41
C ILE A 8 -18.96 5.89 -7.46
N ILE A 9 -17.88 5.14 -7.58
CA ILE A 9 -17.85 3.67 -7.59
C ILE A 9 -17.91 3.14 -6.16
N LEU A 10 -17.06 3.69 -5.28
CA LEU A 10 -16.96 3.25 -3.90
C LEU A 10 -16.50 4.39 -3.00
N SER A 11 -17.06 4.38 -1.79
CA SER A 11 -16.62 5.23 -0.70
C SER A 11 -16.83 4.51 0.63
N VAL A 12 -15.88 4.66 1.55
CA VAL A 12 -15.89 4.03 2.86
C VAL A 12 -16.14 5.10 3.94
N PRO A 13 -17.01 4.84 4.94
CA PRO A 13 -17.13 5.71 6.09
C PRO A 13 -15.79 5.90 6.81
N TRP A 14 -15.52 7.12 7.30
CA TRP A 14 -14.21 7.46 7.88
C TRP A 14 -13.82 6.62 9.10
N ASP A 15 -14.81 6.24 9.91
CA ASP A 15 -14.65 5.37 11.10
C ASP A 15 -14.33 3.91 10.73
N ARG A 16 -14.44 3.54 9.45
CA ARG A 16 -14.11 2.20 8.93
C ARG A 16 -12.76 2.14 8.22
N ILE A 17 -12.04 3.25 8.12
CA ILE A 17 -10.71 3.30 7.52
C ILE A 17 -9.65 2.94 8.55
N PHE A 18 -8.84 1.94 8.22
CA PHE A 18 -7.61 1.67 8.96
C PHE A 18 -6.54 2.67 8.54
N LYS A 19 -6.02 3.45 9.49
CA LYS A 19 -5.14 4.59 9.21
C LYS A 19 -4.01 4.74 10.22
N SER A 20 -2.88 5.29 9.77
CA SER A 20 -1.78 5.69 10.66
C SER A 20 -2.18 6.88 11.52
N GLN A 21 -1.34 7.18 12.50
CA GLN A 21 -1.27 8.54 13.06
C GLN A 21 -0.68 9.51 12.01
N PRO A 22 -0.88 10.83 12.17
CA PRO A 22 -0.21 11.82 11.32
C PRO A 22 1.32 11.65 11.37
N GLU A 23 2.00 11.80 10.23
CA GLU A 23 3.46 11.62 10.13
C GLU A 23 4.24 12.49 11.12
N SER A 24 3.74 13.70 11.39
CA SER A 24 4.34 14.61 12.37
C SER A 24 4.33 14.09 13.81
N ALA A 25 3.51 13.09 14.12
CA ALA A 25 3.38 12.49 15.45
C ALA A 25 4.13 11.15 15.57
N LEU A 26 4.54 10.57 14.45
CA LEU A 26 5.21 9.27 14.43
C LEU A 26 6.67 9.38 14.90
N GLN A 27 7.11 8.37 15.66
CA GLN A 27 8.50 8.22 16.08
C GLN A 27 9.25 7.17 15.24
N MET A 28 8.53 6.43 14.42
CA MET A 28 9.04 5.35 13.56
C MET A 28 8.38 5.41 12.18
N HIS A 29 8.78 4.51 11.29
CA HIS A 29 8.15 4.41 9.98
C HIS A 29 6.64 4.12 10.10
N TRP A 30 5.81 4.85 9.35
CA TRP A 30 4.34 4.77 9.46
C TRP A 30 3.79 3.36 9.28
N SER A 31 4.38 2.58 8.37
CA SER A 31 3.93 1.21 8.11
C SER A 31 4.30 0.25 9.23
N ALA A 32 5.35 0.53 10.00
CA ALA A 32 5.70 -0.25 11.18
C ALA A 32 4.67 -0.03 12.30
N GLU A 33 4.31 1.24 12.59
CA GLU A 33 3.26 1.56 13.56
C GLU A 33 1.92 0.91 13.19
N MET A 34 1.53 1.03 11.93
CA MET A 34 0.31 0.42 11.43
C MET A 34 0.37 -1.12 11.43
N ALA A 35 1.54 -1.72 11.19
CA ALA A 35 1.71 -3.16 11.17
C ALA A 35 1.46 -3.78 12.55
N VAL A 36 2.00 -3.17 13.63
CA VAL A 36 1.74 -3.62 15.00
C VAL A 36 0.24 -3.62 15.29
N ARG A 37 -0.44 -2.51 15.00
CA ARG A 37 -1.90 -2.38 15.19
C ARG A 37 -2.67 -3.40 14.35
N LEU A 38 -2.24 -3.66 13.12
CA LEU A 38 -2.88 -4.64 12.25
C LEU A 38 -2.75 -6.06 12.83
N LEU A 39 -1.60 -6.39 13.43
CA LEU A 39 -1.38 -7.69 14.08
C LEU A 39 -2.19 -7.83 15.38
N VAL A 40 -2.32 -6.77 16.17
CA VAL A 40 -3.22 -6.73 17.33
C VAL A 40 -4.68 -6.95 16.91
N GLU A 41 -5.13 -6.31 15.83
CA GLU A 41 -6.48 -6.54 15.31
C GLU A 41 -6.68 -7.97 14.77
N ARG A 42 -5.63 -8.57 14.18
CA ARG A 42 -5.67 -9.99 13.79
C ARG A 42 -5.77 -10.92 14.99
N SER A 43 -5.03 -10.64 16.08
CA SER A 43 -5.05 -11.48 17.28
C SER A 43 -6.38 -11.40 18.04
N ALA A 44 -7.09 -10.27 17.94
CA ALA A 44 -8.47 -10.13 18.43
C ALA A 44 -9.48 -11.00 17.67
N GLY A 45 -9.13 -11.49 16.47
CA GLY A 45 -9.96 -12.42 15.70
C GLY A 45 -11.37 -11.86 15.43
N PRO A 46 -12.45 -12.65 15.64
CA PRO A 46 -13.82 -12.19 15.40
C PRO A 46 -14.27 -10.98 16.23
N ALA A 47 -13.56 -10.63 17.30
CA ALA A 47 -13.87 -9.46 18.11
C ALA A 47 -13.39 -8.15 17.47
N SER A 48 -12.47 -8.20 16.51
CA SER A 48 -12.00 -7.03 15.79
C SER A 48 -13.10 -6.43 14.91
N ALA A 49 -13.26 -5.11 14.98
CA ALA A 49 -14.13 -4.37 14.07
C ALA A 49 -13.68 -4.49 12.60
N TRP A 50 -12.41 -4.85 12.37
CA TRP A 50 -11.80 -5.04 11.06
C TRP A 50 -11.73 -6.50 10.61
N ALA A 51 -12.26 -7.46 11.38
CA ALA A 51 -12.17 -8.88 11.07
C ALA A 51 -12.60 -9.24 9.62
N PRO A 52 -13.71 -8.69 9.06
CA PRO A 52 -14.08 -8.97 7.67
C PRO A 52 -13.08 -8.43 6.65
N TRP A 53 -12.50 -7.25 6.91
CA TRP A 53 -11.49 -6.66 6.03
C TRP A 53 -10.18 -7.44 6.10
N LEU A 54 -9.74 -7.80 7.31
CA LEU A 54 -8.53 -8.60 7.53
C LEU A 54 -8.61 -9.98 6.86
N ALA A 55 -9.78 -10.61 6.86
CA ALA A 55 -10.01 -11.89 6.18
C ALA A 55 -9.95 -11.78 4.64
N ALA A 56 -10.18 -10.59 4.08
CA ALA A 56 -10.12 -10.34 2.64
C ALA A 56 -8.71 -9.93 2.15
N LEU A 57 -7.79 -9.66 3.07
CA LEU A 57 -6.42 -9.30 2.73
C LEU A 57 -5.67 -10.49 2.14
N PRO A 58 -4.75 -10.26 1.18
CA PRO A 58 -3.86 -11.31 0.72
C PRO A 58 -3.01 -11.81 1.89
N ALA A 59 -2.72 -13.10 1.91
CA ALA A 59 -1.82 -13.68 2.89
C ALA A 59 -0.39 -13.16 2.76
N HIS A 60 0.01 -12.76 1.54
CA HIS A 60 1.37 -12.32 1.22
C HIS A 60 1.35 -11.28 0.08
N VAL A 61 2.29 -10.33 0.15
CA VAL A 61 2.60 -9.38 -0.92
C VAL A 61 4.12 -9.45 -1.10
N ALA A 62 4.56 -9.91 -2.27
CA ALA A 62 5.98 -10.03 -2.58
C ALA A 62 6.54 -8.65 -2.93
N THR A 63 7.31 -8.04 -2.03
CA THR A 63 8.08 -6.82 -2.32
C THR A 63 9.57 -7.06 -2.08
N PRO A 64 10.46 -6.16 -2.54
CA PRO A 64 11.89 -6.27 -2.29
C PRO A 64 12.30 -6.31 -0.80
N LEU A 65 11.37 -6.11 0.13
CA LEU A 65 11.66 -6.15 1.56
C LEU A 65 12.07 -7.55 2.06
N GLU A 66 11.73 -8.60 1.33
CA GLU A 66 12.11 -9.99 1.63
C GLU A 66 13.25 -10.51 0.73
N TRP A 67 13.72 -9.72 -0.23
CA TRP A 67 14.81 -10.12 -1.12
C TRP A 67 16.10 -10.37 -0.36
N SER A 68 16.75 -11.47 -0.72
CA SER A 68 18.13 -11.76 -0.35
C SER A 68 19.10 -10.77 -0.97
N ALA A 69 20.31 -10.69 -0.42
CA ALA A 69 21.38 -9.86 -0.98
C ALA A 69 21.69 -10.20 -2.45
N ALA A 70 21.55 -11.46 -2.86
CA ALA A 70 21.76 -11.90 -4.24
C ALA A 70 20.66 -11.37 -5.17
N GLU A 71 19.40 -11.37 -4.72
CA GLU A 71 18.26 -10.82 -5.48
C GLU A 71 18.37 -9.31 -5.63
N VAL A 72 18.76 -8.59 -4.56
CA VAL A 72 19.03 -7.14 -4.63
C VAL A 72 20.16 -6.85 -5.61
N ALA A 73 21.27 -7.61 -5.55
CA ALA A 73 22.37 -7.45 -6.48
C ALA A 73 21.96 -7.71 -7.95
N ALA A 74 21.07 -8.67 -8.18
CA ALA A 74 20.59 -9.03 -9.52
C ALA A 74 19.76 -7.95 -10.22
N VAL A 75 19.23 -6.96 -9.48
CA VAL A 75 18.51 -5.81 -10.07
C VAL A 75 19.42 -5.00 -11.02
N GLY A 76 20.71 -4.91 -10.71
CA GLY A 76 21.70 -4.19 -11.51
C GLY A 76 21.59 -2.66 -11.52
N ASP A 77 20.52 -2.08 -10.97
CA ASP A 77 20.35 -0.63 -10.82
C ASP A 77 20.77 -0.17 -9.41
N PRO A 78 21.82 0.66 -9.27
CA PRO A 78 22.32 1.10 -7.97
C PRO A 78 21.31 1.94 -7.16
N GLY A 79 20.40 2.66 -7.84
CA GLY A 79 19.37 3.47 -7.19
C GLY A 79 18.32 2.59 -6.53
N ILE A 80 17.76 1.63 -7.27
CA ILE A 80 16.82 0.64 -6.73
C ILE A 80 17.50 -0.15 -5.60
N GLN A 81 18.76 -0.58 -5.77
CA GLN A 81 19.49 -1.29 -4.73
C GLN A 81 19.61 -0.47 -3.44
N SER A 82 20.00 0.81 -3.54
CA SER A 82 20.14 1.69 -2.38
C SER A 82 18.81 1.88 -1.64
N GLU A 83 17.72 2.09 -2.37
CA GLU A 83 16.38 2.28 -1.79
C GLU A 83 15.88 0.99 -1.09
N VAL A 84 16.07 -0.17 -1.72
CA VAL A 84 15.69 -1.46 -1.13
C VAL A 84 16.47 -1.73 0.15
N LEU A 85 17.80 -1.55 0.13
CA LEU A 85 18.64 -1.76 1.30
C LEU A 85 18.31 -0.76 2.42
N GLY A 86 18.06 0.51 2.08
CA GLY A 86 17.63 1.53 3.03
C GLY A 86 16.31 1.17 3.71
N MET A 87 15.32 0.72 2.93
CA MET A 87 14.03 0.29 3.47
C MET A 87 14.17 -0.98 4.32
N GLN A 88 14.94 -1.98 3.89
CA GLN A 88 15.21 -3.18 4.68
C GLN A 88 15.87 -2.84 6.02
N ALA A 89 16.86 -1.94 6.03
CA ALA A 89 17.51 -1.49 7.25
C ALA A 89 16.56 -0.73 8.17
N CYS A 90 15.74 0.18 7.62
CA CYS A 90 14.73 0.93 8.36
C CYS A 90 13.71 0.01 9.04
N ILE A 91 13.15 -0.96 8.31
CA ILE A 91 12.16 -1.89 8.87
C ILE A 91 12.80 -2.85 9.87
N THR A 92 14.05 -3.27 9.66
CA THR A 92 14.79 -4.07 10.65
C THR A 92 14.98 -3.29 11.96
N ALA A 93 15.31 -1.99 11.89
CA ALA A 93 15.39 -1.16 13.09
C ALA A 93 14.01 -1.01 13.78
N CYS A 94 12.95 -0.80 13.01
CA CYS A 94 11.58 -0.73 13.56
C CYS A 94 11.18 -2.04 14.25
N TRP A 95 11.57 -3.20 13.70
CA TRP A 95 11.31 -4.50 14.32
C TRP A 95 11.88 -4.59 15.74
N GLU A 96 13.12 -4.15 15.95
CA GLU A 96 13.73 -4.17 17.29
C GLU A 96 12.97 -3.30 18.29
N GLU A 97 12.32 -2.22 17.84
CA GLU A 97 11.51 -1.35 18.71
C GLU A 97 10.14 -1.97 19.06
N VAL A 98 9.53 -2.73 18.14
CA VAL A 98 8.14 -3.21 18.29
C VAL A 98 8.02 -4.70 18.58
N ARG A 99 9.14 -5.43 18.65
CA ARG A 99 9.16 -6.88 18.80
C ARG A 99 8.32 -7.38 19.98
N GLU A 100 8.37 -6.71 21.13
CA GLU A 100 7.65 -7.12 22.33
C GLU A 100 6.12 -7.00 22.14
N ASP A 101 5.68 -5.94 21.46
CA ASP A 101 4.26 -5.73 21.15
C ASP A 101 3.74 -6.77 20.15
N VAL A 102 4.55 -7.08 19.12
CA VAL A 102 4.21 -8.08 18.12
C VAL A 102 4.18 -9.50 18.71
N GLU A 103 5.19 -9.86 19.51
CA GLU A 103 5.25 -11.14 20.22
C GLU A 103 4.08 -11.27 21.21
N SER A 104 3.70 -10.19 21.89
CA SER A 104 2.53 -10.15 22.79
C SER A 104 1.20 -10.33 22.04
N ALA A 105 1.13 -9.88 20.79
CA ALA A 105 0.01 -10.15 19.89
C ALA A 105 0.03 -11.57 19.28
N GLY A 106 1.05 -12.39 19.59
CA GLY A 106 1.21 -13.75 19.10
C GLY A 106 1.79 -13.86 17.68
N GLY A 107 2.40 -12.79 17.17
CA GLY A 107 3.12 -12.78 15.89
C GLY A 107 4.63 -12.87 16.05
N GLY A 108 5.34 -12.96 14.93
CA GLY A 108 6.80 -12.84 14.86
C GLY A 108 7.28 -11.86 13.80
N GLU A 109 8.59 -11.82 13.57
CA GLU A 109 9.21 -10.90 12.60
C GLU A 109 8.64 -11.08 11.19
N ALA A 110 8.37 -12.33 10.77
CA ALA A 110 7.77 -12.62 9.48
C ALA A 110 6.36 -12.03 9.34
N ASP A 111 5.55 -12.09 10.41
CA ASP A 111 4.20 -11.50 10.41
C ASP A 111 4.26 -9.97 10.36
N PHE A 112 5.19 -9.37 11.11
CA PHE A 112 5.45 -7.92 11.08
C PHE A 112 5.88 -7.47 9.69
N ARG A 113 6.87 -8.12 9.09
CA ARG A 113 7.34 -7.81 7.74
C ARG A 113 6.23 -8.00 6.70
N GLY A 114 5.43 -9.05 6.82
CA GLY A 114 4.27 -9.29 5.97
C GLY A 114 3.22 -8.18 6.09
N ALA A 115 2.94 -7.70 7.30
CA ALA A 115 2.03 -6.58 7.53
C ALA A 115 2.56 -5.27 6.95
N VAL A 116 3.86 -4.97 7.09
CA VAL A 116 4.51 -3.81 6.48
C VAL A 116 4.37 -3.82 4.96
N GLN A 117 4.68 -4.93 4.30
CA GLN A 117 4.54 -5.08 2.84
C GLN A 117 3.10 -4.88 2.37
N LEU A 118 2.14 -5.42 3.14
CA LEU A 118 0.72 -5.25 2.86
C LEU A 118 0.28 -3.78 2.96
N LEU A 119 0.80 -3.04 3.93
CA LEU A 119 0.46 -1.64 4.14
C LEU A 119 1.09 -0.74 3.09
N HIS A 120 2.37 -0.95 2.73
CA HIS A 120 3.02 -0.24 1.62
C HIS A 120 2.23 -0.35 0.31
N SER A 121 1.68 -1.53 0.02
CA SER A 121 1.00 -1.79 -1.24
C SER A 121 -0.46 -1.31 -1.30
N ARG A 122 -1.05 -0.90 -0.17
CA ARG A 122 -2.50 -0.63 -0.05
C ARG A 122 -2.87 0.70 0.58
N CYS A 123 -1.91 1.39 1.20
CA CYS A 123 -2.17 2.69 1.81
C CYS A 123 -2.03 3.84 0.81
N PHE A 124 -2.91 4.83 0.98
CA PHE A 124 -2.84 6.13 0.30
C PHE A 124 -2.43 7.20 1.31
N PHE A 125 -1.58 8.15 0.90
CA PHE A 125 -1.29 9.31 1.73
C PHE A 125 -2.39 10.37 1.58
N ASP A 126 -2.95 10.81 2.69
CA ASP A 126 -3.91 11.91 2.76
C ASP A 126 -3.24 13.18 3.32
N PRO A 127 -2.95 14.19 2.48
CA PRO A 127 -2.22 15.39 2.91
C PRO A 127 -2.99 16.24 3.91
N GLU A 128 -4.32 16.14 3.96
CA GLU A 128 -5.12 16.93 4.90
C GLU A 128 -5.04 16.39 6.33
N SER A 129 -4.87 15.08 6.53
CA SER A 129 -4.62 14.49 7.85
C SER A 129 -3.15 14.24 8.12
N GLY A 130 -2.30 14.28 7.09
CA GLY A 130 -0.92 13.81 7.15
C GLY A 130 -0.81 12.32 7.47
N SER A 131 -1.83 11.52 7.17
CA SER A 131 -1.91 10.09 7.55
C SER A 131 -1.96 9.18 6.33
N HIS A 132 -1.54 7.93 6.51
CA HIS A 132 -1.65 6.84 5.54
C HIS A 132 -2.95 6.07 5.77
N LEU A 133 -3.70 5.81 4.71
CA LEU A 133 -5.08 5.27 4.75
C LEU A 133 -5.20 3.97 3.95
N ALA A 134 -5.59 2.88 4.59
CA ALA A 134 -5.94 1.63 3.90
C ALA A 134 -7.41 1.62 3.48
N GLY A 135 -7.77 2.51 2.55
CA GLY A 135 -9.13 2.64 2.00
C GLY A 135 -9.47 4.04 1.49
N CYS A 136 -10.56 4.15 0.75
CA CYS A 136 -11.05 5.39 0.12
C CYS A 136 -12.24 5.96 0.93
N SER A 137 -12.17 7.20 1.44
CA SER A 137 -13.21 7.77 2.31
C SER A 137 -14.26 8.66 1.61
N GLN A 138 -15.52 8.60 2.04
CA GLN A 138 -16.57 9.53 1.57
C GLN A 138 -16.19 11.00 1.73
N SER A 139 -15.51 11.33 2.84
CA SER A 139 -15.20 12.70 3.22
C SER A 139 -13.93 13.25 2.59
N ARG A 140 -13.06 12.39 2.02
CA ARG A 140 -11.73 12.80 1.51
C ARG A 140 -11.37 12.23 0.15
N PHE A 141 -11.59 10.93 -0.08
CA PHE A 141 -11.21 10.27 -1.33
C PHE A 141 -12.26 9.25 -1.79
N ASN A 142 -12.94 9.55 -2.90
CA ASN A 142 -13.88 8.64 -3.53
C ASN A 142 -13.20 7.95 -4.72
N LEU A 143 -13.46 6.65 -4.90
CA LEU A 143 -13.15 5.99 -6.16
C LEU A 143 -14.22 6.39 -7.17
N VAL A 144 -13.82 7.00 -8.29
CA VAL A 144 -14.73 7.58 -9.28
C VAL A 144 -14.45 7.01 -10.67
N ALA A 145 -15.49 6.72 -11.45
CA ALA A 145 -15.36 6.25 -12.82
C ALA A 145 -14.69 7.31 -13.71
N GLY A 146 -13.75 6.86 -14.55
CA GLY A 146 -13.10 7.73 -15.52
C GLY A 146 -14.08 8.33 -16.54
N ALA A 147 -13.59 9.25 -17.37
CA ALA A 147 -14.41 9.98 -18.35
C ALA A 147 -15.13 9.08 -19.37
N ALA A 148 -14.66 7.86 -19.57
CA ALA A 148 -15.28 6.88 -20.47
C ALA A 148 -16.39 6.04 -19.82
N GLY A 149 -16.59 6.13 -18.50
CA GLY A 149 -17.44 5.20 -17.75
C GLY A 149 -16.85 3.78 -17.72
N LEU A 150 -17.64 2.81 -17.25
CA LEU A 150 -17.27 1.39 -17.18
C LEU A 150 -18.43 0.52 -17.67
N ARG A 151 -18.13 -0.52 -18.45
CA ARG A 151 -19.15 -1.49 -18.87
C ARG A 151 -19.28 -2.61 -17.85
N ALA A 152 -20.49 -3.14 -17.72
CA ALA A 152 -20.75 -4.30 -16.88
C ALA A 152 -19.86 -5.48 -17.27
N GLY A 153 -19.23 -6.13 -16.27
CA GLY A 153 -18.34 -7.26 -16.47
C GLY A 153 -16.88 -6.89 -16.75
N GLN A 154 -16.53 -5.60 -16.84
CA GLN A 154 -15.14 -5.16 -16.93
C GLN A 154 -14.50 -5.02 -15.54
N GLU A 155 -13.21 -5.32 -15.46
CA GLU A 155 -12.40 -5.00 -14.28
C GLU A 155 -12.29 -3.47 -14.11
N ILE A 156 -12.43 -3.02 -12.86
CA ILE A 156 -12.21 -1.63 -12.49
C ILE A 156 -10.74 -1.48 -12.09
N THR A 157 -9.99 -0.72 -12.88
CA THR A 157 -8.59 -0.41 -12.60
C THR A 157 -8.43 1.05 -12.17
N ILE A 158 -7.39 1.32 -11.39
CA ILE A 158 -7.02 2.67 -10.96
C ILE A 158 -5.59 2.99 -11.35
N SER A 159 -5.29 4.27 -11.54
CA SER A 159 -3.91 4.72 -11.58
C SER A 159 -3.40 4.90 -10.16
N TYR A 160 -2.23 4.33 -9.88
CA TYR A 160 -1.52 4.50 -8.62
C TYR A 160 -0.80 5.87 -8.56
N GLY A 161 -0.81 6.62 -9.67
CA GLY A 161 -0.10 7.88 -9.84
C GLY A 161 1.13 7.76 -10.74
N ALA A 162 1.76 8.88 -11.03
CA ALA A 162 3.02 8.94 -11.76
C ALA A 162 4.18 8.82 -10.77
N TRP A 163 4.56 7.59 -10.44
CA TRP A 163 5.69 7.29 -9.57
C TRP A 163 6.91 6.82 -10.36
N PRO A 164 8.13 7.03 -9.85
CA PRO A 164 9.32 6.38 -10.40
C PRO A 164 9.21 4.85 -10.30
N ASP A 165 9.87 4.13 -11.22
CA ASP A 165 9.93 2.66 -11.21
C ASP A 165 10.46 2.10 -9.88
N THR A 166 11.36 2.83 -9.22
CA THR A 166 11.89 2.49 -7.89
C THR A 166 10.77 2.38 -6.85
N ALA A 167 9.84 3.34 -6.82
CA ALA A 167 8.72 3.34 -5.88
C ALA A 167 7.71 2.23 -6.21
N PHE A 168 7.46 1.98 -7.51
CA PHE A 168 6.61 0.87 -7.92
C PHE A 168 7.17 -0.48 -7.44
N CYS A 169 8.46 -0.70 -7.68
CA CYS A 169 9.18 -1.90 -7.25
C CYS A 169 9.13 -2.05 -5.73
N LEU A 170 9.51 -1.00 -4.99
CA LEU A 170 9.67 -1.04 -3.55
C LEU A 170 8.36 -1.25 -2.79
N LEU A 171 7.29 -0.54 -3.20
CA LEU A 171 6.03 -0.49 -2.45
C LEU A 171 5.01 -1.53 -2.92
N PHE A 172 5.06 -1.93 -4.20
CA PHE A 172 4.03 -2.78 -4.80
C PHE A 172 4.55 -4.07 -5.42
N GLY A 173 5.87 -4.25 -5.53
CA GLY A 173 6.45 -5.50 -6.04
C GLY A 173 6.36 -5.67 -7.56
N PHE A 174 6.12 -4.60 -8.31
CA PHE A 174 6.12 -4.64 -9.78
C PHE A 174 6.72 -3.35 -10.37
N VAL A 175 7.12 -3.39 -11.63
CA VAL A 175 7.46 -2.19 -12.41
C VAL A 175 6.52 -2.12 -13.61
N PRO A 176 5.79 -1.02 -13.84
CA PRO A 176 4.93 -0.91 -15.01
C PRO A 176 5.76 -1.02 -16.29
N GLN A 177 5.40 -1.95 -17.18
CA GLN A 177 5.94 -1.91 -18.53
C GLN A 177 5.31 -0.71 -19.24
N VAL A 178 6.06 0.37 -19.42
CA VAL A 178 5.61 1.51 -20.22
C VAL A 178 5.41 1.04 -21.66
N ARG A 179 4.18 0.68 -22.04
CA ARG A 179 3.79 0.84 -23.45
C ARG A 179 3.73 2.33 -23.65
N GLN A 180 4.77 2.92 -24.23
CA GLN A 180 4.68 4.26 -24.78
C GLN A 180 3.46 4.29 -25.69
N LEU A 181 2.36 4.87 -25.21
CA LEU A 181 1.32 5.35 -26.09
C LEU A 181 2.03 6.39 -26.94
N ARG A 182 2.37 6.02 -28.18
CA ARG A 182 2.76 6.99 -29.20
C ARG A 182 1.64 8.01 -29.25
N VAL A 183 1.81 9.15 -28.61
CA VAL A 183 1.04 10.34 -28.92
C VAL A 183 1.41 10.65 -30.35
N GLY A 184 0.55 10.24 -31.29
CA GLY A 184 0.69 10.64 -32.67
C GLY A 184 0.82 12.15 -32.70
N LYS A 185 1.88 12.65 -33.33
CA LYS A 185 1.96 14.06 -33.70
C LYS A 185 0.63 14.42 -34.36
N ALA A 186 -0.12 15.32 -33.72
CA ALA A 186 -1.16 16.02 -34.43
C ALA A 186 -0.45 16.86 -35.50
N ASP A 187 -0.63 16.45 -36.76
CA ASP A 187 -0.35 17.29 -37.91
C ASP A 187 -1.19 18.56 -37.76
N LEU A 188 -0.51 19.68 -37.48
CA LEU A 188 -1.06 21.01 -37.71
C LEU A 188 -0.78 21.33 -39.18
N GLY A 189 -1.80 21.09 -40.01
CA GLY A 189 -1.95 21.75 -41.30
C GLY A 189 -2.40 23.20 -41.15
#